data_AF-A0A9X4BH41-F1
#
_entry.id   AF-A0A9X4BH41-F1
#
_cell.length_a   1.000
_cell.length_b   1.000
_cell.length_c   1.000
_cell.angle_alpha   90.00
_cell.angle_beta   90.00
_cell.angle_gamma   90.00
#
_symmetry.space_group_name_H-M   'P 1'
#
loop_
_entity.id
_entity.type
_entity.pdbx_description
1 polymer ?
#
loop_
_entity_poly.entity_id
_entity_poly.type
_entity_poly.pdbx_seq_one_letter_code
_entity_poly.pdbx_strand_id
1 'polypeptide(L)'
;MRVLAALLLPLAVFHADAVARQSDEGRVVAKLVSVEPGQAGCGVMLVGTTATYLVVEGPAALNGKRINVVVPCIEMPRATFGAKAGDLEAFVVGQTHHLIIGKQADRRLDTPEKWPEGPRWFHLKAASLKPLPFQAS
;
A
#
# COMPACT_ATOMS: atom_id res chain seq x y z
N MET A 1 39.85 49.25 -34.64
CA MET A 1 38.98 49.07 -33.45
C MET A 1 38.11 47.84 -33.70
N ARG A 2 38.32 46.77 -32.92
CA ARG A 2 37.54 45.52 -32.99
C ARG A 2 36.58 45.53 -31.80
N VAL A 3 35.28 45.44 -32.02
CA VAL A 3 34.30 45.17 -30.96
C VAL A 3 33.61 43.87 -31.33
N LEU A 4 33.97 42.80 -30.61
CA LEU A 4 33.29 41.51 -30.68
C LEU A 4 31.89 41.65 -30.08
N ALA A 5 30.87 41.31 -30.86
CA ALA A 5 29.51 41.11 -30.37
C ALA A 5 29.44 39.76 -29.64
N ALA A 6 29.20 39.79 -28.33
CA ALA A 6 28.99 38.61 -27.50
C ALA A 6 27.57 38.06 -27.75
N LEU A 7 27.48 36.83 -28.27
CA LEU A 7 26.26 36.04 -28.29
C LEU A 7 25.92 35.59 -26.85
N LEU A 8 24.84 36.11 -26.29
CA LEU A 8 24.19 35.57 -25.11
C LEU A 8 23.14 34.53 -25.56
N LEU A 9 23.49 33.25 -25.48
CA LEU A 9 22.55 32.14 -25.57
C LEU A 9 21.81 31.99 -24.23
N PRO A 10 20.46 32.02 -24.19
CA PRO A 10 19.75 31.64 -22.98
C PRO A 10 19.85 30.12 -22.83
N LEU A 11 20.55 29.69 -21.79
CA LEU A 11 20.44 28.34 -21.24
C LEU A 11 18.99 28.11 -20.84
N ALA A 12 18.25 27.42 -21.71
CA ALA A 12 16.95 26.88 -21.39
C ALA A 12 17.12 25.97 -20.18
N VAL A 13 16.54 26.42 -19.06
CA VAL A 13 16.41 25.66 -17.83
C VAL A 13 15.65 24.39 -18.18
N PHE A 14 16.36 23.27 -18.21
CA PHE A 14 15.76 21.95 -18.22
C PHE A 14 14.87 21.85 -16.98
N HIS A 15 13.57 22.03 -17.15
CA HIS A 15 12.59 21.50 -16.22
C HIS A 15 12.69 19.99 -16.38
N ALA A 16 13.61 19.39 -15.62
CA ALA A 16 13.56 18.00 -15.29
C ALA A 16 12.32 17.81 -14.40
N ASP A 17 11.14 17.82 -15.03
CA ASP A 17 9.99 17.09 -14.52
C ASP A 17 10.39 15.61 -14.59
N ALA A 18 11.18 15.19 -13.61
CA ALA A 18 11.15 13.83 -13.15
C ALA A 18 9.70 13.62 -12.70
N VAL A 19 8.87 13.18 -13.64
CA VAL A 19 7.57 12.55 -13.38
C VAL A 19 7.91 11.38 -12.47
N ALA A 20 7.94 11.67 -11.18
CA ALA A 20 7.96 10.68 -10.13
C ALA A 20 6.67 9.90 -10.37
N ARG A 21 6.80 8.74 -11.02
CA ARG A 21 5.87 7.63 -10.83
C ARG A 21 5.90 7.34 -9.35
N GLN A 22 5.10 8.09 -8.60
CA GLN A 22 4.76 7.79 -7.24
C GLN A 22 4.13 6.40 -7.33
N SER A 23 4.84 5.40 -6.82
CA SER A 23 4.33 4.04 -6.78
C SER A 23 2.92 4.10 -6.20
N ASP A 24 1.95 3.44 -6.84
CA ASP A 24 0.56 3.30 -6.35
C ASP A 24 0.46 2.61 -4.97
N GLU A 25 1.61 2.31 -4.36
CA GLU A 25 1.82 1.69 -3.08
C GLU A 25 2.27 2.73 -2.03
N GLY A 26 1.57 2.74 -0.89
CA GLY A 26 1.90 3.53 0.29
C GLY A 26 2.31 2.65 1.47
N ARG A 27 3.24 3.16 2.28
CA ARG A 27 3.66 2.53 3.55
C ARG A 27 2.92 3.19 4.70
N VAL A 28 2.35 2.38 5.59
CA VAL A 28 1.71 2.87 6.81
C VAL A 28 2.05 1.97 7.99
N VAL A 29 2.13 2.54 9.17
CA VAL A 29 2.03 1.82 10.44
C VAL A 29 0.60 2.03 10.92
N ALA A 30 -0.12 0.94 11.20
CA ALA A 30 -1.54 1.02 11.51
C ALA A 30 -2.00 -0.03 12.50
N LYS A 31 -2.90 0.34 13.40
CA LYS A 31 -3.54 -0.55 14.38
C LYS A 31 -4.78 -1.18 13.77
N LEU A 32 -4.86 -2.52 13.80
CA LEU A 32 -6.04 -3.26 13.35
C LEU A 32 -7.20 -3.01 14.32
N VAL A 33 -8.33 -2.51 13.80
CA VAL A 33 -9.51 -2.14 14.59
C VAL A 33 -10.57 -3.23 14.51
N SER A 34 -10.83 -3.75 13.32
CA SER A 34 -11.81 -4.81 13.10
C SER A 34 -11.49 -5.57 11.82
N VAL A 35 -11.99 -6.80 11.77
CA VAL A 35 -11.95 -7.67 10.60
C VAL A 35 -13.40 -8.07 10.34
N GLU A 36 -13.88 -7.86 9.11
CA GLU A 36 -15.16 -8.43 8.70
C GLU A 36 -15.05 -9.96 8.73
N PRO A 37 -16.11 -10.69 9.12
CA PRO A 37 -16.08 -12.15 9.15
C PRO A 37 -15.54 -12.70 7.83
N GLY A 38 -14.43 -13.44 7.90
CA GLY A 38 -13.81 -14.03 6.72
C GLY A 38 -14.76 -14.99 6.03
N GLN A 39 -14.74 -14.99 4.70
CA GLN A 39 -15.49 -15.95 3.92
C GLN A 39 -14.73 -17.28 3.90
N ALA A 40 -15.44 -18.40 4.06
CA ALA A 40 -14.84 -19.71 3.83
C ALA A 40 -14.47 -19.84 2.35
N GLY A 41 -13.23 -20.27 2.04
CA GLY A 41 -12.81 -20.49 0.66
C GLY A 41 -11.31 -20.38 0.38
N CYS A 42 -10.56 -19.81 1.32
CA CYS A 42 -9.11 -19.75 1.21
C CYS A 42 -8.49 -21.14 1.19
N GLY A 43 -7.81 -21.45 0.09
CA GLY A 43 -7.28 -22.78 -0.23
C GLY A 43 -7.71 -23.29 -1.60
N VAL A 44 -8.89 -22.86 -2.10
CA VAL A 44 -9.35 -23.12 -3.48
C VAL A 44 -9.35 -21.83 -4.30
N MET A 45 -9.75 -20.71 -3.70
CA MET A 45 -9.75 -19.38 -4.30
C MET A 45 -9.08 -18.38 -3.36
N LEU A 46 -8.54 -17.29 -3.91
CA LEU A 46 -8.05 -16.18 -3.09
C LEU A 46 -9.19 -15.21 -2.83
N VAL A 47 -9.72 -15.23 -1.61
CA VAL A 47 -10.86 -14.41 -1.22
C VAL A 47 -10.40 -13.17 -0.47
N GLY A 48 -10.91 -12.00 -0.85
CA GLY A 48 -10.65 -10.75 -0.16
C GLY A 48 -11.48 -10.60 1.10
N THR A 49 -10.85 -10.34 2.25
CA THR A 49 -11.55 -9.96 3.49
C THR A 49 -11.23 -8.50 3.83
N THR A 50 -12.25 -7.73 4.21
CA THR A 50 -12.05 -6.34 4.62
C THR A 50 -11.57 -6.27 6.06
N ALA A 51 -10.47 -5.55 6.28
CA ALA A 51 -9.97 -5.18 7.60
C ALA A 51 -9.98 -3.66 7.74
N THR A 52 -10.47 -3.15 8.87
CA THR A 52 -10.43 -1.72 9.19
C THR A 52 -9.22 -1.44 10.06
N TYR A 53 -8.42 -0.45 9.66
CA TYR A 53 -7.22 -0.01 10.37
C TYR A 53 -7.33 1.45 10.79
N LEU A 54 -6.71 1.80 11.92
CA LEU A 54 -6.39 3.18 12.29
C LEU A 54 -4.91 3.44 11.98
N VAL A 55 -4.63 4.36 11.07
CA VAL A 55 -3.26 4.73 10.72
C VAL A 55 -2.63 5.54 11.86
N VAL A 56 -1.52 5.04 12.40
CA VAL A 56 -0.75 5.71 13.46
C VAL A 56 0.45 6.46 12.89
N GLU A 57 0.98 6.02 11.75
CA GLU A 57 2.08 6.67 11.03
C GLU A 57 1.94 6.40 9.53
N GLY A 58 2.23 7.38 8.68
CA GLY A 58 2.15 7.24 7.23
C GLY A 58 2.03 8.58 6.50
N PRO A 59 1.63 8.58 5.22
CA PRO A 59 1.41 9.80 4.46
C PRO A 59 0.45 10.76 5.17
N ALA A 60 0.70 12.06 5.05
CA ALA A 60 -0.09 13.09 5.74
C ALA A 60 -1.60 12.98 5.50
N ALA A 61 -2.02 12.56 4.30
CA ALA A 61 -3.43 12.36 3.96
C ALA A 61 -4.12 11.21 4.73
N LEU A 62 -3.35 10.26 5.26
CA LEU A 62 -3.85 9.07 5.95
C LEU A 62 -3.58 9.09 7.46
N ASN A 63 -2.60 9.86 7.93
CA ASN A 63 -2.21 9.85 9.33
C ASN A 63 -3.39 10.20 10.27
N GLY A 64 -3.61 9.38 11.29
CA GLY A 64 -4.73 9.50 12.24
C GLY A 64 -6.10 9.18 11.65
N LYS A 65 -6.18 8.62 10.43
CA LYS A 65 -7.46 8.27 9.79
C LYS A 65 -7.72 6.76 9.83
N ARG A 66 -9.00 6.41 9.81
CA ARG A 66 -9.42 5.03 9.53
C ARG A 66 -9.37 4.76 8.03
N ILE A 67 -8.88 3.58 7.68
CA ILE A 67 -8.82 3.06 6.31
C ILE A 67 -9.38 1.64 6.28
N ASN A 68 -9.96 1.26 5.16
CA ASN A 68 -10.32 -0.12 4.88
C ASN A 68 -9.23 -0.76 4.03
N VAL A 69 -8.83 -1.98 4.36
CA VAL A 69 -7.80 -2.72 3.64
C VAL A 69 -8.36 -4.08 3.27
N VAL A 70 -8.45 -4.37 1.98
CA VAL A 70 -8.81 -5.68 1.47
C VAL A 70 -7.58 -6.58 1.58
N VAL A 71 -7.67 -7.56 2.46
CA VAL A 71 -6.61 -8.53 2.76
C VAL A 71 -6.94 -9.84 2.02
N PRO A 72 -6.06 -10.34 1.15
CA PRO A 72 -6.28 -11.63 0.51
C PRO A 72 -6.07 -12.73 1.54
N CYS A 73 -7.13 -13.50 1.81
CA CYS A 73 -7.15 -14.64 2.73
C CYS A 73 -6.49 -14.31 4.06
N ILE A 74 -7.19 -13.50 4.86
CA ILE A 74 -6.72 -12.90 6.11
C ILE A 74 -6.33 -13.91 7.18
N GLU A 75 -6.86 -15.13 7.11
CA GLU A 75 -6.55 -16.26 7.98
C GLU A 75 -5.22 -16.95 7.65
N MET A 76 -4.65 -16.68 6.47
CA MET A 76 -3.41 -17.31 6.03
C MET A 76 -2.18 -16.45 6.38
N PRO A 77 -1.08 -17.07 6.84
CA PRO A 77 0.19 -16.37 7.02
C PRO A 77 0.63 -15.65 5.76
N ARG A 78 1.17 -14.44 5.90
CA ARG A 78 1.60 -13.63 4.75
C ARG A 78 2.71 -14.29 3.95
N ALA A 79 3.57 -15.06 4.61
CA ALA A 79 4.64 -15.81 3.97
C ALA A 79 4.13 -16.78 2.88
N THR A 80 2.87 -17.26 2.97
CA THR A 80 2.26 -18.15 1.98
C THR A 80 2.05 -17.48 0.62
N PHE A 81 2.00 -16.14 0.55
CA PHE A 81 1.80 -15.39 -0.69
C PHE A 81 3.12 -15.02 -1.40
N GLY A 82 4.25 -15.46 -0.85
CA GLY A 82 5.60 -15.20 -1.35
C GLY A 82 6.38 -14.21 -0.51
N ALA A 83 7.70 -14.17 -0.71
CA ALA A 83 8.65 -13.45 0.15
C ALA A 83 8.37 -11.94 0.29
N LYS A 84 7.65 -11.33 -0.65
CA LYS A 84 7.34 -9.89 -0.64
C LYS A 84 6.07 -9.54 0.13
N ALA A 85 5.25 -10.53 0.51
CA ALA A 85 3.98 -10.29 1.19
C ALA A 85 4.14 -10.00 2.70
N GLY A 86 5.36 -10.09 3.22
CA GLY A 86 5.67 -9.94 4.64
C GLY A 86 5.60 -11.26 5.41
N ASP A 87 5.75 -11.16 6.72
CA ASP A 87 5.94 -12.27 7.67
C ASP A 87 4.86 -12.32 8.76
N LEU A 88 3.76 -11.57 8.60
CA LEU A 88 2.67 -11.60 9.57
C LEU A 88 1.96 -12.96 9.54
N GLU A 89 2.00 -13.68 10.67
CA GLU A 89 1.40 -15.01 10.83
C GLU A 89 -0.13 -14.96 11.00
N ALA A 90 -0.65 -13.94 11.66
CA ALA A 90 -2.08 -13.79 11.91
C ALA A 90 -2.45 -12.31 12.07
N PHE A 91 -3.70 -11.98 11.71
CA PHE A 91 -4.26 -10.65 11.89
C PHE A 91 -5.06 -10.60 13.19
N VAL A 92 -4.47 -10.02 14.25
CA VAL A 92 -5.11 -9.93 15.56
C VAL A 92 -5.61 -8.51 15.82
N VAL A 93 -6.90 -8.38 16.10
CA VAL A 93 -7.51 -7.08 16.44
C VAL A 93 -6.78 -6.44 17.62
N GLY A 94 -6.44 -5.17 17.50
CA GLY A 94 -5.69 -4.40 18.48
C GLY A 94 -4.17 -4.39 18.26
N GLN A 95 -3.62 -5.25 17.40
CA GLN A 95 -2.20 -5.20 17.04
C GLN A 95 -1.88 -4.09 16.04
N THR A 96 -0.65 -3.57 16.13
CA THR A 96 -0.11 -2.59 15.20
C THR A 96 0.78 -3.29 14.18
N HIS A 97 0.54 -3.03 12.90
CA HIS A 97 1.24 -3.64 11.79
C HIS A 97 1.96 -2.57 10.95
N HIS A 98 3.10 -2.94 10.37
CA HIS A 98 3.70 -2.25 9.25
C HIS A 98 3.09 -2.82 7.96
N LEU A 99 2.46 -1.96 7.18
CA LEU A 99 1.72 -2.33 5.98
C LEU A 99 2.30 -1.66 4.74
N ILE A 100 2.33 -2.40 3.64
CA ILE A 100 2.34 -1.82 2.29
C ILE A 100 0.93 -2.02 1.73
N ILE A 101 0.30 -0.91 1.35
CA ILE A 101 -1.07 -0.86 0.81
C ILE A 101 -1.04 -0.21 -0.57
N GLY A 102 -1.96 -0.57 -1.46
CA GLY A 102 -2.04 0.07 -2.78
C GLY A 102 -3.45 0.10 -3.36
N LYS A 103 -3.66 0.87 -4.42
CA LYS A 103 -4.98 0.97 -5.07
C LYS A 103 -5.28 -0.19 -6.02
N GLN A 104 -4.26 -0.87 -6.52
CA GLN A 104 -4.43 -1.99 -7.44
C GLN A 104 -4.60 -3.30 -6.68
N ALA A 105 -5.53 -4.15 -7.10
CA ALA A 105 -5.68 -5.51 -6.59
C ALA A 105 -4.49 -6.40 -6.98
N ASP A 106 -4.28 -7.50 -6.26
CA ASP A 106 -3.55 -8.64 -6.83
C ASP A 106 -4.45 -9.23 -7.93
N ARG A 107 -3.89 -9.53 -9.11
CA ARG A 107 -4.65 -10.07 -10.24
C ARG A 107 -5.30 -11.42 -9.95
N ARG A 108 -4.82 -12.12 -8.91
CA ARG A 108 -5.33 -13.42 -8.48
C ARG A 108 -6.45 -13.31 -7.45
N LEU A 109 -6.75 -12.10 -6.96
CA LEU A 109 -7.74 -11.88 -5.92
C LEU A 109 -9.13 -11.87 -6.55
N ASP A 110 -9.98 -12.80 -6.15
CA ASP A 110 -11.40 -12.70 -6.46
C ASP A 110 -12.00 -11.53 -5.68
N THR A 111 -12.92 -10.82 -6.32
CA THR A 111 -13.60 -9.67 -5.75
C THR A 111 -14.29 -10.06 -4.44
N PRO A 112 -14.11 -9.32 -3.34
CA PRO A 112 -14.87 -9.54 -2.11
C PRO A 112 -16.37 -9.46 -2.41
N GLU A 113 -17.18 -10.29 -1.74
CA GLU A 113 -18.66 -10.28 -1.86
C GLU A 113 -19.24 -8.90 -1.52
N LYS A 114 -18.60 -8.18 -0.60
CA LYS A 114 -18.90 -6.78 -0.32
C LYS A 114 -17.62 -5.95 -0.39
N TRP A 115 -17.56 -5.05 -1.36
CA TRP A 115 -16.50 -4.05 -1.38
C TRP A 115 -16.68 -3.04 -0.25
N PRO A 116 -15.60 -2.65 0.46
CA PRO A 116 -15.69 -1.60 1.46
C PRO A 116 -16.24 -0.31 0.86
N GLU A 117 -17.31 0.19 1.46
CA GLU A 117 -17.92 1.46 1.09
C GLU A 117 -17.03 2.64 1.56
N GLY A 118 -16.99 3.72 0.77
CA GLY A 118 -16.31 4.97 1.10
C GLY A 118 -14.97 5.21 0.36
N PRO A 119 -14.39 6.42 0.48
CA PRO A 119 -13.30 6.86 -0.40
C PRO A 119 -11.90 6.29 -0.04
N ARG A 120 -11.76 5.63 1.12
CA ARG A 120 -10.45 5.28 1.70
C ARG A 120 -10.29 3.78 1.92
N TRP A 121 -10.41 3.04 0.84
CA TRP A 121 -10.04 1.64 0.80
C TRP A 121 -8.80 1.38 -0.05
N PHE A 122 -8.06 0.33 0.30
CA PHE A 122 -6.82 -0.11 -0.33
C PHE A 122 -6.75 -1.64 -0.36
N HIS A 123 -5.86 -2.18 -1.17
CA HIS A 123 -5.46 -3.59 -1.13
C HIS A 123 -4.19 -3.76 -0.32
N LEU A 124 -4.14 -4.83 0.47
CA LEU A 124 -2.90 -5.21 1.13
C LEU A 124 -1.90 -5.77 0.12
N LYS A 125 -0.67 -5.27 0.17
CA LYS A 125 0.48 -5.81 -0.57
C LYS A 125 1.42 -6.57 0.34
N ALA A 126 1.69 -6.02 1.53
CA ALA A 126 2.50 -6.69 2.54
C ALA A 126 2.09 -6.29 3.96
N ALA A 127 2.28 -7.19 4.93
CA ALA A 127 2.08 -6.92 6.35
C ALA A 127 3.14 -7.59 7.22
N SER A 128 3.57 -6.92 8.29
CA SER A 128 4.52 -7.42 9.28
C SER A 128 4.28 -6.76 10.64
N LEU A 129 4.75 -7.41 11.72
CA LEU A 129 4.89 -6.77 13.04
C LEU A 129 6.15 -5.90 13.16
N LYS A 130 7.04 -5.98 12.16
CA LYS A 130 8.32 -5.25 12.13
C LYS A 130 8.36 -4.35 10.88
N PRO A 131 9.25 -3.34 10.84
CA PRO A 131 9.44 -2.53 9.64
C PRO A 131 9.71 -3.41 8.41
N LEU A 132 8.88 -3.23 7.38
CA LEU A 132 9.05 -3.95 6.11
C LEU A 132 10.26 -3.38 5.35
N PRO A 133 11.10 -4.24 4.72
CA PRO A 133 12.28 -3.78 4.00
C PRO A 133 11.89 -2.79 2.89
N PHE A 134 12.77 -1.83 2.63
CA PHE A 134 12.60 -0.93 1.49
C PHE A 134 12.67 -1.76 0.20
N GLN A 135 11.62 -1.72 -0.61
CA GLN A 135 11.64 -2.31 -1.93
C GLN A 135 11.76 -1.16 -2.92
N ALA A 136 12.95 -0.97 -3.48
CA ALA A 136 13.10 -0.11 -4.64
C ALA A 136 12.28 -0.72 -5.78
N SER A 137 11.36 0.07 -6.34
CA SER A 137 10.52 -0.31 -7.48
C SER A 137 11.31 -0.38 -8.76
#